data_AF-A0A348MLN8-F1
#
_entry.id   AF-A0A348MLN8-F1
#
_cell.length_a   1.000
_cell.length_b   1.000
_cell.length_c   1.000
_cell.angle_alpha   90.00
_cell.angle_beta   90.00
_cell.angle_gamma   90.00
#
_symmetry.space_group_name_H-M   'P 1'
#
loop_
_entity.id
_entity.type
_entity.pdbx_description
1 polymer ?
#
loop_
_entity_poly.entity_id
_entity_poly.type
_entity_poly.pdbx_seq_one_letter_code
_entity_poly.pdbx_strand_id
1 'polypeptide(L)'
;MKRFLTICFAIIIFHQFLFSVEQLLKEKELFEDEKLFKQKIEEKLKFISDGNEGVFEDENILLEYILLKDTYLKFFEKKSEVKKKEYKKLLDEIEGRREETKNPLLSYCLAILYGRYGELLSIMDAVKMDIPNKIKDCAEDVIKRREEIDDYGAYLILGRLYGVTPKIPFYTGWQSFEVSEYYLKKYIEKNKNSVTGKFFLAETYRAMKKTSLYDSIIEDILKNGDFETFQDKKILDSLKKSKE
;
A
#
# COMPACT_ATOMS: atom_id res chain seq x y z
N MET A 1 1.35 -8.60 26.74
CA MET A 1 1.14 -7.24 26.20
C MET A 1 2.27 -6.67 25.33
N LYS A 2 3.55 -7.08 25.47
CA LYS A 2 4.66 -6.53 24.64
C LYS A 2 4.94 -7.24 23.29
N ARG A 3 4.23 -8.32 22.94
CA ARG A 3 4.46 -9.09 21.69
C ARG A 3 3.46 -8.82 20.55
N PHE A 4 2.39 -8.07 20.80
CA PHE A 4 1.36 -7.78 19.79
C PHE A 4 1.60 -6.47 19.02
N LEU A 5 2.48 -5.60 19.52
CA LEU A 5 2.77 -4.30 18.91
C LEU A 5 3.69 -4.39 17.68
N THR A 6 4.26 -5.56 17.40
CA THR A 6 5.22 -5.77 16.29
C THR A 6 4.54 -6.27 15.00
N ILE A 7 3.22 -6.49 14.99
CA ILE A 7 2.50 -7.07 13.84
C ILE A 7 1.73 -6.02 13.02
N CYS A 8 1.63 -4.77 13.48
CA CYS A 8 0.73 -3.78 12.85
C CYS A 8 1.32 -2.97 11.68
N PHE A 9 2.55 -3.25 11.23
CA PHE A 9 3.24 -2.40 10.23
C PHE A 9 3.37 -2.96 8.82
N ALA A 10 2.96 -4.20 8.56
CA ALA A 10 2.83 -4.66 7.18
C ALA A 10 1.38 -4.52 6.76
N ILE A 11 1.11 -3.90 5.61
CA ILE A 11 -0.03 -4.13 4.70
C ILE A 11 -0.62 -2.80 4.19
N ILE A 12 -0.36 -2.50 2.91
CA ILE A 12 -1.02 -1.46 2.12
C ILE A 12 -1.20 -1.94 0.65
N ILE A 13 -2.47 -2.11 0.26
CA ILE A 13 -3.23 -1.70 -0.95
C ILE A 13 -2.83 -2.17 -2.37
N PHE A 14 -3.85 -2.57 -3.16
CA PHE A 14 -3.83 -2.93 -4.59
C PHE A 14 -5.30 -2.95 -5.12
N HIS A 15 -5.75 -2.15 -6.11
CA HIS A 15 -6.77 -2.64 -7.07
C HIS A 15 -7.00 -2.01 -8.49
N GLN A 16 -6.43 -0.92 -8.98
CA GLN A 16 -6.80 -0.39 -10.31
C GLN A 16 -5.67 0.26 -11.11
N PHE A 17 -4.44 0.23 -10.62
CA PHE A 17 -3.30 0.77 -11.36
C PHE A 17 -2.61 -0.24 -12.30
N LEU A 18 -3.28 -1.37 -12.55
CA LEU A 18 -2.63 -2.64 -12.88
C LEU A 18 -3.07 -3.24 -14.19
N PHE A 19 -3.33 -2.47 -15.23
CA PHE A 19 -3.76 -3.11 -16.48
C PHE A 19 -2.68 -4.05 -17.09
N SER A 20 -1.38 -3.87 -16.78
CA SER A 20 -0.30 -4.78 -17.23
C SER A 20 0.03 -5.90 -16.22
N VAL A 21 0.11 -5.58 -14.93
CA VAL A 21 0.40 -6.59 -13.89
C VAL A 21 -0.84 -7.42 -13.55
N GLU A 22 -2.07 -6.91 -13.67
CA GLU A 22 -3.27 -7.76 -13.64
C GLU A 22 -3.27 -8.76 -14.77
N GLN A 23 -2.69 -8.49 -15.93
CA GLN A 23 -2.63 -9.52 -16.98
C GLN A 23 -1.72 -10.68 -16.55
N LEU A 24 -0.62 -10.39 -15.84
CA LEU A 24 0.25 -11.37 -15.18
C LEU A 24 -0.38 -12.01 -13.93
N LEU A 25 -1.27 -11.31 -13.20
CA LEU A 25 -1.89 -11.80 -11.97
C LEU A 25 -3.28 -12.43 -12.19
N LYS A 26 -3.94 -12.19 -13.33
CA LYS A 26 -5.24 -12.81 -13.72
C LYS A 26 -5.08 -14.25 -14.19
N GLU A 27 -3.86 -14.68 -14.52
CA GLU A 27 -3.55 -16.09 -14.67
C GLU A 27 -3.64 -16.74 -13.28
N LYS A 28 -4.83 -17.27 -12.98
CA LYS A 28 -5.12 -18.06 -11.77
C LYS A 28 -4.05 -19.15 -11.53
N GLU A 29 -3.46 -19.67 -12.60
CA GLU A 29 -2.35 -20.63 -12.63
C GLU A 29 -1.03 -20.08 -12.08
N LEU A 30 -0.73 -18.78 -12.24
CA LEU A 30 0.51 -18.17 -11.73
C LEU A 30 0.55 -18.09 -10.21
N PHE A 31 -0.60 -18.05 -9.54
CA PHE A 31 -0.67 -18.11 -8.09
C PHE A 31 -0.60 -19.55 -7.53
N GLU A 32 -0.79 -20.57 -8.38
CA GLU A 32 -0.66 -21.97 -8.00
C GLU A 32 0.80 -22.46 -8.06
N ASP A 33 1.64 -21.84 -8.91
CA ASP A 33 3.08 -22.08 -8.98
C ASP A 33 3.91 -20.82 -8.69
N GLU A 34 4.21 -20.62 -7.39
CA GLU A 34 5.04 -19.51 -6.88
C GLU A 34 6.39 -19.41 -7.61
N LYS A 35 6.96 -20.55 -8.04
CA LYS A 35 8.28 -20.59 -8.71
C LYS A 35 8.18 -20.07 -10.14
N LEU A 36 7.16 -20.48 -10.89
CA LEU A 36 6.92 -19.99 -12.25
C LEU A 36 6.62 -18.49 -12.23
N PHE A 37 5.82 -18.02 -11.26
CA PHE A 37 5.50 -16.61 -11.14
C PHE A 37 6.71 -15.75 -10.79
N LYS A 38 7.56 -16.22 -9.87
CA LYS A 38 8.84 -15.57 -9.61
C LYS A 38 9.70 -15.48 -10.86
N GLN A 39 9.83 -16.58 -11.62
CA GLN A 39 10.65 -16.63 -12.83
C GLN A 39 10.15 -15.63 -13.88
N LYS A 40 8.84 -15.57 -14.17
CA LYS A 40 8.28 -14.61 -15.14
C LYS A 40 8.56 -13.16 -14.74
N ILE A 41 8.46 -12.82 -13.45
CA ILE A 41 8.80 -11.47 -12.95
C ILE A 41 10.29 -11.18 -13.13
N GLU A 42 11.17 -12.11 -12.78
CA GLU A 42 12.62 -11.94 -12.94
C GLU A 42 13.03 -11.76 -14.40
N GLU A 43 12.46 -12.56 -15.31
CA GLU A 43 12.68 -12.44 -16.76
C GLU A 43 12.23 -11.08 -17.29
N LYS A 44 11.05 -10.61 -16.87
CA LYS A 44 10.54 -9.32 -17.31
C LYS A 44 11.34 -8.14 -16.73
N LEU A 45 11.71 -8.20 -15.44
CA LEU A 45 12.59 -7.21 -14.82
C LEU A 45 13.95 -7.15 -15.51
N LYS A 46 14.52 -8.31 -15.87
CA LYS A 46 15.77 -8.41 -16.61
C LYS A 46 15.62 -7.84 -18.03
N PHE A 47 14.56 -8.18 -18.75
CA PHE A 47 14.27 -7.63 -20.07
C PHE A 47 14.19 -6.09 -20.05
N ILE A 48 13.49 -5.53 -19.06
CA ILE A 48 13.40 -4.07 -18.88
C ILE A 48 14.78 -3.50 -18.51
N SER A 49 15.56 -4.16 -17.65
CA SER A 49 16.85 -3.64 -17.18
C SER A 49 17.99 -3.74 -18.21
N ASP A 50 18.02 -4.82 -19.00
CA ASP A 50 19.04 -5.06 -20.04
C ASP A 50 18.75 -4.27 -21.33
N GLY A 51 17.55 -3.71 -21.45
CA GLY A 51 17.00 -3.18 -22.70
C GLY A 51 17.50 -1.82 -23.16
N ASN A 52 17.89 -0.87 -22.30
CA ASN A 52 18.39 0.48 -22.68
C ASN A 52 18.99 1.24 -21.48
N GLU A 53 20.07 2.00 -21.71
CA GLU A 53 20.55 3.06 -20.81
C GLU A 53 19.56 4.25 -20.67
N GLY A 54 18.41 4.20 -21.36
CA GLY A 54 17.31 5.18 -21.31
C GLY A 54 15.92 4.58 -21.06
N VAL A 55 15.80 3.33 -20.58
CA VAL A 55 14.51 2.61 -20.40
C VAL A 55 13.50 3.37 -19.56
N PHE A 56 13.97 4.22 -18.66
CA PHE A 56 13.08 4.98 -17.80
C PHE A 56 12.60 6.29 -18.45
N GLU A 57 13.07 6.71 -19.63
CA GLU A 57 12.53 7.90 -20.31
C GLU A 57 11.04 7.77 -20.64
N ASP A 58 10.57 6.55 -20.95
CA ASP A 58 9.14 6.25 -21.09
C ASP A 58 8.52 6.00 -19.72
N GLU A 59 7.59 6.87 -19.35
CA GLU A 59 6.87 6.79 -18.09
C GLU A 59 6.08 5.49 -17.92
N ASN A 60 5.53 4.92 -18.99
CA ASN A 60 4.78 3.65 -18.90
C ASN A 60 5.71 2.48 -18.57
N ILE A 61 6.92 2.48 -19.13
CA ILE A 61 7.92 1.44 -18.85
C ILE A 61 8.44 1.57 -17.42
N LEU A 62 8.65 2.80 -16.95
CA LEU A 62 8.98 3.08 -15.55
C LEU A 62 7.89 2.56 -14.60
N LEU A 63 6.63 2.87 -14.87
CA LEU A 63 5.51 2.41 -14.05
C LEU A 63 5.40 0.87 -14.03
N GLU A 64 5.57 0.21 -15.19
CA GLU A 64 5.61 -1.25 -15.27
C GLU A 64 6.76 -1.82 -14.43
N TYR A 65 7.97 -1.24 -14.55
CA TYR A 65 9.12 -1.63 -13.75
C TYR A 65 8.87 -1.50 -12.25
N ILE A 66 8.32 -0.37 -11.81
CA ILE A 66 8.01 -0.11 -10.40
C ILE A 66 7.06 -1.18 -9.85
N LEU A 67 5.99 -1.50 -10.58
CA LEU A 67 5.01 -2.49 -10.16
C LEU A 67 5.60 -3.90 -10.05
N LEU A 68 6.39 -4.31 -11.05
CA LEU A 68 7.08 -5.60 -11.03
C LEU A 68 8.09 -5.67 -9.89
N LYS A 69 8.82 -4.58 -9.64
CA LYS A 69 9.84 -4.52 -8.59
C LYS A 69 9.23 -4.51 -7.20
N ASP A 70 8.16 -3.74 -6.94
CA ASP A 70 7.41 -3.80 -5.67
C ASP A 70 6.87 -5.21 -5.42
N THR A 71 6.26 -5.82 -6.45
CA THR A 71 5.75 -7.19 -6.37
C THR A 71 6.86 -8.16 -5.99
N TYR A 72 8.01 -8.08 -6.69
CA TYR A 72 9.15 -8.94 -6.41
C TYR A 72 9.67 -8.78 -4.97
N LEU A 73 9.90 -7.54 -4.56
CA LEU A 73 10.43 -7.22 -3.23
C LEU A 73 9.45 -7.60 -2.13
N LYS A 74 8.14 -7.48 -2.36
CA LYS A 74 7.11 -7.83 -1.40
C LYS A 74 7.03 -9.34 -1.18
N PHE A 75 6.95 -10.11 -2.25
CA PHE A 75 6.63 -11.54 -2.17
C PHE A 75 7.86 -12.46 -2.14
N PHE A 76 8.89 -12.16 -2.92
CA PHE A 76 9.99 -13.11 -3.16
C PHE A 76 11.28 -12.75 -2.42
N GLU A 77 11.62 -11.47 -2.32
CA GLU A 77 12.76 -11.08 -1.48
C GLU A 77 12.41 -11.29 -0.01
N LYS A 78 13.32 -11.90 0.75
CA LYS A 78 13.13 -12.18 2.18
C LYS A 78 14.09 -11.37 3.06
N LYS A 79 15.21 -10.89 2.51
CA LYS A 79 16.22 -10.12 3.23
C LYS A 79 15.81 -8.65 3.33
N SER A 80 15.58 -8.17 4.55
CA SER A 80 15.19 -6.79 4.83
C SER A 80 16.17 -5.76 4.29
N GLU A 81 17.48 -6.01 4.43
CA GLU A 81 18.52 -5.07 3.95
C GLU A 81 18.49 -4.89 2.43
N VAL A 82 18.22 -5.97 1.68
CA VAL A 82 18.08 -5.91 0.22
C VAL A 82 16.84 -5.10 -0.13
N LYS A 83 15.69 -5.38 0.50
CA LYS A 83 14.46 -4.59 0.28
C LYS A 83 14.68 -3.11 0.56
N LYS A 84 15.32 -2.79 1.68
CA LYS A 84 15.57 -1.41 2.10
C LYS A 84 16.40 -0.66 1.05
N LYS A 85 17.49 -1.28 0.59
CA LYS A 85 18.35 -0.70 -0.46
C LYS A 85 17.58 -0.50 -1.78
N GLU A 86 16.83 -1.51 -2.22
CA GLU A 86 16.14 -1.47 -3.51
C GLU A 86 14.96 -0.49 -3.51
N TYR A 87 14.16 -0.43 -2.43
CA TYR A 87 13.11 0.57 -2.30
C TYR A 87 13.69 1.99 -2.23
N LYS A 88 14.81 2.20 -1.54
CA LYS A 88 15.46 3.51 -1.51
C LYS A 88 15.90 3.93 -2.92
N LYS A 89 16.50 3.02 -3.70
CA LYS A 89 16.87 3.29 -5.09
C LYS A 89 15.66 3.66 -5.95
N LEU A 90 14.55 2.94 -5.83
CA LEU A 90 13.30 3.28 -6.54
C LEU A 90 12.77 4.67 -6.16
N LEU A 91 12.77 5.00 -4.86
CA LEU A 91 12.31 6.30 -4.38
C LEU A 91 13.14 7.45 -4.97
N ASP A 92 14.47 7.33 -4.94
CA ASP A 92 15.38 8.35 -5.46
C ASP A 92 15.16 8.57 -6.97
N GLU A 93 14.96 7.50 -7.73
CA GLU A 93 14.68 7.54 -9.17
C GLU A 93 13.35 8.26 -9.47
N ILE A 94 12.29 7.96 -8.73
CA ILE A 94 10.94 8.51 -8.99
C ILE A 94 10.80 9.94 -8.47
N GLU A 95 11.42 10.27 -7.34
CA GLU A 95 11.41 11.65 -6.80
C GLU A 95 11.96 12.64 -7.82
N GLY A 96 13.11 12.34 -8.45
CA GLY A 96 13.69 13.22 -9.47
C GLY A 96 12.76 13.47 -10.65
N ARG A 97 12.01 12.46 -11.07
CA ARG A 97 11.12 12.53 -12.25
C ARG A 97 9.78 13.21 -11.97
N ARG A 98 9.26 13.05 -10.76
CA ARG A 98 7.96 13.64 -10.37
C ARG A 98 7.98 15.16 -10.52
N GLU A 99 9.09 15.81 -10.22
CA GLU A 99 9.25 17.26 -10.35
C GLU A 99 9.17 17.72 -11.81
N GLU A 100 9.60 16.87 -12.75
CA GLU A 100 9.67 17.15 -14.18
C GLU A 100 8.33 16.87 -14.88
N THR A 101 7.72 15.71 -14.66
CA THR A 101 6.56 15.25 -15.46
C THR A 101 5.21 15.72 -14.92
N LYS A 102 5.14 16.09 -13.62
CA LYS A 102 3.89 16.46 -12.92
C LYS A 102 2.79 15.39 -13.02
N ASN A 103 3.12 14.13 -13.32
CA ASN A 103 2.15 13.05 -13.45
C ASN A 103 1.68 12.56 -12.06
N PRO A 104 0.37 12.60 -11.77
CA PRO A 104 -0.16 12.14 -10.48
C PRO A 104 0.06 10.63 -10.23
N LEU A 105 0.30 9.82 -11.25
CA LEU A 105 0.62 8.40 -11.10
C LEU A 105 1.95 8.19 -10.37
N LEU A 106 2.96 9.02 -10.62
CA LEU A 106 4.22 8.96 -9.90
C LEU A 106 4.04 9.36 -8.42
N SER A 107 3.22 10.37 -8.14
CA SER A 107 2.81 10.70 -6.76
C SER A 107 2.14 9.49 -6.10
N TYR A 108 1.24 8.81 -6.80
CA TYR A 108 0.59 7.61 -6.28
C TYR A 108 1.59 6.47 -5.97
N CYS A 109 2.49 6.17 -6.90
CA CYS A 109 3.56 5.18 -6.70
C CYS A 109 4.46 5.54 -5.52
N LEU A 110 4.89 6.81 -5.40
CA LEU A 110 5.70 7.26 -4.28
C LEU A 110 4.99 7.06 -2.94
N ALA A 111 3.69 7.37 -2.84
CA ALA A 111 2.94 7.16 -1.60
C ALA A 111 2.98 5.69 -1.15
N ILE A 112 2.83 4.75 -2.08
CA ILE A 112 2.93 3.30 -1.80
C ILE A 112 4.36 2.92 -1.40
N LEU A 113 5.36 3.33 -2.19
CA LEU A 113 6.76 2.95 -1.98
C LEU A 113 7.33 3.54 -0.68
N TYR A 114 6.95 4.75 -0.30
CA TYR A 114 7.29 5.31 1.00
C TYR A 114 6.66 4.52 2.13
N GLY A 115 5.41 4.07 1.96
CA GLY A 115 4.77 3.12 2.86
C GLY A 115 5.66 1.90 3.06
N ARG A 116 5.98 1.19 1.96
CA ARG A 116 6.83 -0.02 1.96
C ARG A 116 8.19 0.20 2.61
N TYR A 117 8.86 1.29 2.26
CA TYR A 117 10.15 1.63 2.82
C TYR A 117 10.05 1.94 4.31
N GLY A 118 9.01 2.67 4.74
CA GLY A 118 8.71 2.94 6.13
C GLY A 118 8.48 1.68 6.97
N GLU A 119 7.86 0.64 6.41
CA GLU A 119 7.67 -0.66 7.10
C GLU A 119 9.02 -1.35 7.45
N LEU A 120 10.11 -1.00 6.74
CA LEU A 120 11.46 -1.55 6.95
C LEU A 120 12.30 -0.71 7.92
N LEU A 121 11.77 0.41 8.40
CA LEU A 121 12.46 1.32 9.30
C LEU A 121 11.96 1.19 10.73
N SER A 122 12.79 1.64 11.68
CA SER A 122 12.25 1.95 13.01
C SER A 122 11.34 3.17 12.92
N ILE A 123 10.37 3.28 13.85
CA ILE A 123 9.45 4.43 13.91
C ILE A 123 10.23 5.75 13.93
N MET A 124 11.30 5.82 14.72
CA MET A 124 12.11 7.04 14.84
C MET A 124 12.87 7.37 13.55
N ASP A 125 13.35 6.38 12.82
CA ASP A 125 14.02 6.61 11.54
C ASP A 125 13.03 7.07 10.48
N ALA A 126 11.85 6.45 10.40
CA ALA A 126 10.79 6.86 9.49
C ALA A 126 10.36 8.33 9.74
N VAL A 127 10.26 8.72 11.01
CA VAL A 127 9.93 10.10 11.41
C VAL A 127 11.06 11.08 11.07
N LYS A 128 12.32 10.74 11.37
CA LYS A 128 13.48 11.58 11.02
C LYS A 128 13.64 11.77 9.52
N MET A 129 13.27 10.76 8.74
CA MET A 129 13.28 10.79 7.28
C MET A 129 12.00 11.38 6.67
N ASP A 130 11.10 11.88 7.51
CA ASP A 130 9.85 12.54 7.12
C ASP A 130 8.90 11.67 6.28
N ILE A 131 9.00 10.34 6.42
CA ILE A 131 8.24 9.37 5.62
C ILE A 131 6.72 9.59 5.72
N PRO A 132 6.12 9.82 6.90
CA PRO A 132 4.68 10.04 6.99
C PRO A 132 4.20 11.27 6.21
N ASN A 133 4.95 12.38 6.26
CA ASN A 133 4.59 13.59 5.53
C ASN A 133 4.76 13.38 4.02
N LYS A 134 5.82 12.70 3.58
CA LYS A 134 6.00 12.34 2.17
C LYS A 134 4.85 11.49 1.61
N ILE A 135 4.37 10.49 2.36
CA ILE A 135 3.20 9.68 1.96
C ILE A 135 1.96 10.58 1.86
N LYS A 136 1.72 11.40 2.88
CA LYS A 136 0.58 12.31 2.95
C LYS A 136 0.57 13.27 1.76
N ASP A 137 1.65 13.99 1.52
CA ASP A 137 1.77 14.99 0.47
C ASP A 137 1.58 14.37 -0.92
N CYS A 138 2.12 13.16 -1.14
CA CYS A 138 1.92 12.42 -2.38
C CYS A 138 0.45 12.02 -2.57
N ALA A 139 -0.21 11.48 -1.55
CA ALA A 139 -1.61 11.07 -1.66
C ALA A 139 -2.59 12.25 -1.76
N GLU A 140 -2.32 13.36 -1.08
CA GLU A 140 -3.09 14.61 -1.22
C GLU A 140 -2.93 15.21 -2.62
N ASP A 141 -1.73 15.16 -3.20
CA ASP A 141 -1.49 15.58 -4.59
C ASP A 141 -2.27 14.72 -5.60
N VAL A 142 -2.35 13.39 -5.37
CA VAL A 142 -3.19 12.49 -6.17
C VAL A 142 -4.66 12.88 -6.10
N ILE A 143 -5.23 13.03 -4.90
CA ILE A 143 -6.64 13.42 -4.73
C ILE A 143 -6.92 14.76 -5.41
N LYS A 144 -6.01 15.72 -5.29
CA LYS A 144 -6.17 17.06 -5.89
C LYS A 144 -6.17 17.03 -7.41
N ARG A 145 -5.37 16.16 -8.03
CA ARG A 145 -5.17 16.16 -9.49
C ARG A 145 -6.01 15.14 -10.22
N ARG A 146 -6.18 13.95 -9.63
CA ARG A 146 -6.81 12.80 -10.25
C ARG A 146 -7.20 11.76 -9.19
N GLU A 147 -8.30 12.02 -8.50
CA GLU A 147 -8.73 11.21 -7.36
C GLU A 147 -9.11 9.77 -7.73
N GLU A 148 -9.45 9.47 -8.99
CA GLU A 148 -9.92 8.16 -9.42
C GLU A 148 -8.79 7.13 -9.66
N ILE A 149 -7.53 7.52 -9.47
CA ILE A 149 -6.38 6.61 -9.59
C ILE A 149 -6.54 5.45 -8.60
N ASP A 150 -6.35 4.22 -9.11
CA ASP A 150 -6.41 2.99 -8.32
C ASP A 150 -7.71 2.88 -7.51
N ASP A 151 -8.85 3.14 -8.17
CA ASP A 151 -10.17 3.17 -7.55
C ASP A 151 -10.21 4.00 -6.27
N TYR A 152 -9.70 5.22 -6.40
CA TYR A 152 -9.61 6.15 -5.29
C TYR A 152 -8.67 5.65 -4.16
N GLY A 153 -7.66 4.87 -4.51
CA GLY A 153 -6.69 4.27 -3.57
C GLY A 153 -5.97 5.31 -2.71
N ALA A 154 -5.82 6.55 -3.17
CA ALA A 154 -5.25 7.64 -2.38
C ALA A 154 -6.07 7.96 -1.10
N TYR A 155 -7.39 7.82 -1.14
CA TYR A 155 -8.23 7.94 0.07
C TYR A 155 -7.95 6.79 1.05
N LEU A 156 -7.75 5.57 0.56
CA LEU A 156 -7.40 4.44 1.42
C LEU A 156 -6.01 4.60 2.04
N ILE A 157 -5.03 5.13 1.29
CA ILE A 157 -3.68 5.46 1.79
C ILE A 157 -3.77 6.49 2.91
N LEU A 158 -4.43 7.64 2.68
CA LEU A 158 -4.56 8.67 3.70
C LEU A 158 -5.32 8.15 4.91
N GLY A 159 -6.45 7.48 4.70
CA GLY A 159 -7.22 6.85 5.75
C GLY A 159 -6.34 5.97 6.65
N ARG A 160 -5.61 5.03 6.05
CA ARG A 160 -4.69 4.16 6.80
C ARG A 160 -3.60 4.96 7.51
N LEU A 161 -2.97 5.92 6.83
CA LEU A 161 -1.87 6.73 7.38
C LEU A 161 -2.31 7.50 8.64
N TYR A 162 -3.43 8.21 8.58
CA TYR A 162 -3.99 8.92 9.73
C TYR A 162 -4.39 7.93 10.86
N GLY A 163 -4.82 6.72 10.52
CA GLY A 163 -5.22 5.69 11.49
C GLY A 163 -4.06 5.03 12.23
N VAL A 164 -2.85 4.99 11.66
CA VAL A 164 -1.72 4.21 12.24
C VAL A 164 -0.51 5.05 12.65
N THR A 165 -0.38 6.26 12.14
CA THR A 165 0.77 7.10 12.45
C THR A 165 0.79 7.43 13.95
N PRO A 166 1.91 7.21 14.67
CA PRO A 166 1.98 7.60 16.07
C PRO A 166 1.94 9.13 16.18
N LYS A 167 1.22 9.66 17.15
CA LYS A 167 1.18 11.11 17.41
C LYS A 167 2.46 11.56 18.11
N ILE A 168 3.34 12.21 17.38
CA ILE A 168 4.61 12.77 17.88
C ILE A 168 4.53 14.29 17.70
N PRO A 169 4.67 15.08 18.79
CA PRO A 169 4.67 16.55 18.69
C PRO A 169 5.66 17.04 17.63
N PHE A 170 5.25 18.06 16.85
CA PHE A 170 6.02 18.70 15.78
C PHE A 170 6.31 17.86 14.51
N TYR A 171 6.25 16.53 14.57
CA TYR A 171 6.52 15.68 13.39
C TYR A 171 5.24 15.13 12.75
N THR A 172 4.35 14.58 13.57
CA THR A 172 3.10 13.91 13.15
C THR A 172 1.92 14.38 13.99
N GLY A 173 1.98 15.64 14.45
CA GLY A 173 0.94 16.26 15.28
C GLY A 173 -0.42 16.38 14.59
N TRP A 174 -0.45 16.28 13.27
CA TRP A 174 -1.65 16.28 12.43
C TRP A 174 -2.43 14.96 12.48
N GLN A 175 -1.90 13.91 13.11
CA GLN A 175 -2.62 12.64 13.20
C GLN A 175 -3.99 12.80 13.90
N SER A 176 -5.02 12.18 13.31
CA SER A 176 -6.40 12.20 13.78
C SER A 176 -7.16 10.96 13.30
N PHE A 177 -7.83 10.26 14.23
CA PHE A 177 -8.69 9.14 13.88
C PHE A 177 -9.98 9.57 13.18
N GLU A 178 -10.44 10.79 13.42
CA GLU A 178 -11.60 11.38 12.73
C GLU A 178 -11.27 11.63 11.26
N VAL A 179 -10.06 12.08 10.96
CA VAL A 179 -9.58 12.23 9.57
C VAL A 179 -9.36 10.86 8.90
N SER A 180 -8.86 9.87 9.65
CA SER A 180 -8.81 8.47 9.19
C SER A 180 -10.21 7.97 8.79
N GLU A 181 -11.19 8.12 9.68
CA GLU A 181 -12.59 7.75 9.46
C GLU A 181 -13.15 8.43 8.21
N TYR A 182 -12.92 9.74 8.04
CA TYR A 182 -13.38 10.50 6.88
C TYR A 182 -12.88 9.91 5.56
N TYR A 183 -11.57 9.71 5.42
CA TYR A 183 -11.00 9.21 4.17
C TYR A 183 -11.35 7.74 3.90
N LEU A 184 -11.41 6.90 4.93
CA LEU A 184 -11.82 5.50 4.77
C LEU A 184 -13.29 5.39 4.34
N LYS A 185 -14.18 6.23 4.89
CA LYS A 185 -15.57 6.31 4.41
C LYS A 185 -15.64 6.75 2.95
N LYS A 186 -14.87 7.77 2.55
CA LYS A 186 -14.79 8.21 1.15
C LYS A 186 -14.36 7.09 0.21
N TYR A 187 -13.36 6.31 0.59
CA TYR A 187 -12.94 5.15 -0.18
C TYR A 187 -14.05 4.08 -0.27
N ILE A 188 -14.69 3.72 0.85
CA ILE A 188 -15.75 2.69 0.88
C ILE A 188 -17.02 3.14 0.13
N GLU A 189 -17.34 4.44 0.09
CA GLU A 189 -18.44 4.98 -0.73
C GLU A 189 -18.29 4.60 -2.21
N LYS A 190 -17.05 4.58 -2.70
CA LYS A 190 -16.69 4.19 -4.07
C LYS A 190 -16.46 2.69 -4.22
N ASN A 191 -15.94 2.05 -3.17
CA ASN A 191 -15.52 0.65 -3.14
C ASN A 191 -16.28 -0.14 -2.07
N LYS A 192 -17.60 -0.25 -2.22
CA LYS A 192 -18.51 -0.80 -1.20
C LYS A 192 -18.19 -2.23 -0.77
N ASN A 193 -17.56 -3.01 -1.64
CA ASN A 193 -17.21 -4.41 -1.38
C ASN A 193 -15.79 -4.59 -0.86
N SER A 194 -14.99 -3.51 -0.74
CA SER A 194 -13.60 -3.62 -0.31
C SER A 194 -13.48 -4.07 1.14
N VAL A 195 -13.11 -5.33 1.33
CA VAL A 195 -12.81 -5.92 2.65
C VAL A 195 -11.67 -5.16 3.33
N THR A 196 -10.62 -4.83 2.60
CA THR A 196 -9.49 -4.04 3.12
C THR A 196 -9.91 -2.66 3.63
N GLY A 197 -10.72 -1.92 2.86
CA GLY A 197 -11.21 -0.61 3.27
C GLY A 197 -12.05 -0.68 4.55
N LYS A 198 -13.00 -1.63 4.59
CA LYS A 198 -13.82 -1.89 5.78
C LYS A 198 -12.97 -2.29 6.99
N PHE A 199 -11.99 -3.18 6.80
CA PHE A 199 -11.11 -3.63 7.87
C PHE A 199 -10.30 -2.47 8.47
N PHE A 200 -9.75 -1.57 7.65
CA PHE A 200 -9.05 -0.39 8.14
C PHE A 200 -10.00 0.58 8.88
N LEU A 201 -11.24 0.69 8.43
CA LEU A 201 -12.25 1.49 9.13
C LEU A 201 -12.61 0.89 10.50
N ALA A 202 -12.74 -0.44 10.57
CA ALA A 202 -12.92 -1.14 11.84
C ALA A 202 -11.76 -0.86 12.80
N GLU A 203 -10.51 -1.04 12.36
CA GLU A 203 -9.34 -0.75 13.19
C GLU A 203 -9.30 0.72 13.68
N THR A 204 -9.75 1.65 12.85
CA THR A 204 -9.92 3.06 13.26
C THR A 204 -10.97 3.19 14.36
N TYR A 205 -12.14 2.57 14.22
CA TYR A 205 -13.17 2.58 15.27
C TYR A 205 -12.71 1.92 16.57
N ARG A 206 -11.93 0.85 16.47
CA ARG A 206 -11.31 0.21 17.64
C ARG A 206 -10.39 1.18 18.37
N ALA A 207 -9.53 1.90 17.64
CA ALA A 207 -8.64 2.91 18.22
C ALA A 207 -9.42 4.07 18.87
N MET A 208 -10.56 4.46 18.28
CA MET A 208 -11.49 5.45 18.83
C MET A 208 -12.37 4.92 19.99
N LYS A 209 -12.27 3.63 20.36
CA LYS A 209 -13.14 2.95 21.34
C LYS A 209 -14.63 2.97 20.97
N LYS A 210 -14.95 3.04 19.66
CA LYS A 210 -16.31 2.95 19.12
C LYS A 210 -16.69 1.47 18.88
N THR A 211 -16.80 0.69 19.95
CA THR A 211 -16.95 -0.78 19.89
C THR A 211 -18.13 -1.26 19.05
N SER A 212 -19.31 -0.62 19.18
CA SER A 212 -20.49 -1.01 18.40
C SER A 212 -20.30 -0.88 16.89
N LEU A 213 -19.60 0.17 16.44
CA LEU A 213 -19.29 0.37 15.02
C LEU A 213 -18.21 -0.61 14.53
N TYR A 214 -17.23 -0.92 15.38
CA TYR A 214 -16.24 -1.96 15.10
C TYR A 214 -16.94 -3.31 14.87
N ASP A 215 -17.75 -3.76 15.82
CA ASP A 215 -18.43 -5.06 15.76
C ASP A 215 -19.32 -5.15 14.52
N SER A 216 -20.08 -4.09 14.23
CA SER A 216 -20.93 -4.03 13.04
C SER A 216 -20.15 -4.19 11.73
N ILE A 217 -18.98 -3.57 11.60
CA ILE A 217 -18.16 -3.72 10.39
C ILE A 217 -17.55 -5.13 10.31
N ILE A 218 -17.07 -5.68 11.42
CA ILE A 218 -16.50 -7.03 11.42
C ILE A 218 -17.56 -8.08 11.05
N GLU A 219 -18.79 -7.94 11.56
CA GLU A 219 -19.90 -8.80 11.16
C GLU A 219 -20.21 -8.69 9.66
N ASP A 220 -20.24 -7.47 9.11
CA ASP A 220 -20.44 -7.25 7.68
C ASP A 220 -19.33 -7.88 6.84
N ILE A 221 -18.05 -7.73 7.23
CA ILE A 221 -16.91 -8.37 6.56
C ILE A 221 -17.05 -9.89 6.59
N LEU A 222 -17.41 -10.48 7.73
CA LEU A 222 -17.51 -11.94 7.84
C LEU A 222 -18.70 -12.53 7.08
N LYS A 223 -19.79 -11.76 6.95
CA LYS A 223 -21.03 -12.23 6.29
C LYS A 223 -21.03 -11.97 4.79
N ASN A 224 -20.56 -10.79 4.38
CA ASN A 224 -20.70 -10.26 3.03
C ASN A 224 -19.35 -9.93 2.37
N GLY A 225 -18.23 -10.13 3.07
CA GLY A 225 -16.91 -9.84 2.55
C GLY A 225 -16.55 -10.75 1.39
N ASP A 226 -16.05 -10.13 0.32
CA ASP A 226 -15.47 -10.86 -0.79
C ASP A 226 -13.95 -10.99 -0.58
N PHE A 227 -13.47 -12.22 -0.46
CA PHE A 227 -12.09 -12.54 -0.08
C PHE A 227 -11.26 -13.02 -1.28
N GLU A 228 -11.40 -12.35 -2.42
CA GLU A 228 -10.74 -12.74 -3.67
C GLU A 228 -9.21 -12.56 -3.58
N THR A 229 -8.78 -11.47 -2.94
CA THR A 229 -7.35 -11.13 -2.91
C THR A 229 -6.61 -11.90 -1.81
N PHE A 230 -5.30 -12.09 -2.01
CA PHE A 230 -4.41 -12.62 -0.97
C PHE A 230 -4.47 -11.80 0.33
N GLN A 231 -4.71 -10.49 0.20
CA GLN A 231 -4.80 -9.59 1.34
C GLN A 231 -6.06 -9.85 2.17
N ASP A 232 -7.19 -10.00 1.50
CA ASP A 232 -8.47 -10.25 2.15
C ASP A 232 -8.45 -11.62 2.85
N LYS A 233 -7.81 -12.63 2.25
CA LYS A 233 -7.58 -13.94 2.90
C LYS A 233 -6.77 -13.81 4.20
N LYS A 234 -5.71 -13.00 4.21
CA LYS A 234 -4.95 -12.72 5.44
C LYS A 234 -5.76 -11.99 6.49
N ILE A 235 -6.62 -11.04 6.09
CA ILE A 235 -7.55 -10.36 7.00
C ILE A 235 -8.48 -11.40 7.63
N LEU A 236 -9.09 -12.26 6.82
CA LEU A 236 -9.96 -13.33 7.31
C LEU A 236 -9.26 -14.24 8.33
N ASP A 237 -8.04 -14.67 8.05
CA ASP A 237 -7.26 -15.50 8.97
C ASP A 237 -6.95 -14.77 10.29
N SER A 238 -6.65 -13.47 10.22
CA SER A 238 -6.41 -12.65 11.42
C SER A 238 -7.68 -12.49 12.27
N LEU A 239 -8.83 -12.30 11.63
CA LEU A 239 -10.12 -12.18 12.30
C LEU A 239 -10.52 -13.49 12.99
N LYS A 240 -10.30 -14.63 12.33
CA LYS A 240 -10.56 -15.96 12.91
C LYS A 240 -9.72 -16.21 14.17
N LYS A 241 -8.41 -15.94 14.10
CA LYS A 241 -7.48 -16.10 15.25
C LYS A 241 -7.79 -15.19 16.43
N SER A 242 -8.44 -14.05 16.21
CA SER A 242 -8.81 -13.12 17.29
C SER A 242 -10.03 -13.57 18.10
N LYS A 243 -10.77 -14.57 17.62
CA LYS A 243 -11.95 -15.15 18.29
C LYS A 243 -11.64 -16.44 19.08
N GLU A 244 -10.44 -16.98 18.94
CA GLU A 244 -9.91 -18.12 19.70
C GLU A 244 -9.15 -17.64 20.95
#